data_AF-A0A6A5WBM5-F1
#
_entry.id   AF-A0A6A5WBM5-F1
#
_cell.length_a   1.000
_cell.length_b   1.000
_cell.length_c   1.000
_cell.angle_alpha   90.00
_cell.angle_beta   90.00
_cell.angle_gamma   90.00
#
_symmetry.space_group_name_H-M   'P 1'
#
loop_
_entity.id
_entity.type
_entity.pdbx_description
1 polymer ?
#
loop_
_entity_poly.entity_id
_entity_poly.type
_entity_poly.pdbx_seq_one_letter_code
_entity_poly.pdbx_strand_id
1 'polypeptide(L)'
;MASKRPLRTLYTTASSTLRTAQVPRRSFPETAACAFSTSKAVRGPEYDTEAADRPRWQQTPARMVAPFRTRPLPEGPQFKVNEDPRKLDDVYVRMLGENGDKVLTGEVKWLAITHKSFDHGRRGFNDRLAFLGRRIVSLQTSLALLNALPLPTRPLEGSDRVPFKHPALSGLPNLSSEAKDNVLDKHRLASVAQRYGLDRVIRWKPRRADNLQGSGIDAVLSTSLYAIVGAIALERGGEAANKVTRDKILVPLGFTWLSDAS
;
A
#
# COMPACT_ATOMS: atom_id res chain seq x y z
N MET A 1 51.55 -13.12 26.39
CA MET A 1 51.07 -14.17 27.29
C MET A 1 49.55 -14.14 27.29
N ALA A 2 48.87 -14.83 26.36
CA ALA A 2 48.47 -16.25 26.39
C ALA A 2 47.59 -16.62 27.60
N SER A 3 46.27 -16.67 27.41
CA SER A 3 45.44 -17.65 28.09
C SER A 3 44.39 -18.19 27.13
N LYS A 4 44.48 -19.51 26.93
CA LYS A 4 43.61 -20.37 26.11
C LYS A 4 42.50 -20.89 27.01
N ARG A 5 41.24 -20.96 26.54
CA ARG A 5 40.35 -22.11 26.79
C ARG A 5 39.05 -22.07 25.96
N PRO A 6 38.47 -23.25 25.65
CA PRO A 6 37.70 -23.49 24.42
C PRO A 6 36.18 -23.60 24.63
N LEU A 7 35.46 -23.49 23.50
CA LEU A 7 34.04 -23.81 23.31
C LEU A 7 33.75 -25.29 23.63
N ARG A 8 32.66 -25.57 24.35
CA ARG A 8 32.05 -26.90 24.48
C ARG A 8 30.55 -26.83 24.26
N THR A 9 30.13 -27.34 23.11
CA THR A 9 28.79 -27.85 22.78
C THR A 9 28.53 -29.14 23.55
N LEU A 10 27.33 -29.29 24.12
CA LEU A 10 26.83 -30.56 24.64
C LEU A 10 25.57 -30.95 23.86
N TYR A 11 25.71 -32.01 23.08
CA TYR A 11 24.62 -32.83 22.58
C TYR A 11 24.14 -33.72 23.73
N THR A 12 22.82 -33.79 23.96
CA THR A 12 22.21 -34.79 24.86
C THR A 12 21.30 -35.68 24.04
N THR A 13 21.64 -36.96 24.05
CA THR A 13 20.93 -38.09 23.47
C THR A 13 19.74 -38.50 24.32
N ALA A 14 18.65 -38.87 23.65
CA ALA A 14 17.45 -39.42 24.26
C ALA A 14 17.71 -40.77 24.94
N SER A 15 16.97 -41.04 26.02
CA SER A 15 16.71 -42.41 26.49
C SER A 15 15.28 -42.47 27.03
N SER A 16 14.50 -43.32 26.35
CA SER A 16 13.13 -43.69 26.64
C SER A 16 13.10 -44.70 27.79
N THR A 17 12.24 -44.48 28.78
CA THR A 17 11.67 -45.56 29.57
C THR A 17 10.17 -45.32 29.76
N LEU A 18 9.41 -46.32 29.33
CA LEU A 18 7.96 -46.43 29.49
C LEU A 18 7.63 -46.62 30.97
N ARG A 19 6.74 -45.79 31.50
CA ARG A 19 5.95 -46.15 32.69
C ARG A 19 4.51 -45.68 32.57
N THR A 20 3.65 -46.61 32.95
CA THR A 20 2.21 -46.69 32.78
C THR A 20 1.43 -45.72 33.66
N ALA A 21 0.33 -45.25 33.06
CA ALA A 21 -0.81 -44.49 33.57
C ALA A 21 -0.95 -44.32 35.10
N GLN A 22 -0.80 -43.07 35.54
CA GLN A 22 -1.64 -42.50 36.59
C GLN A 22 -2.28 -41.24 36.01
N VAL A 23 -3.60 -41.09 36.17
CA VAL A 23 -4.36 -39.90 35.75
C VAL A 23 -4.20 -38.85 36.85
N PRO A 24 -3.48 -37.72 36.62
CA PRO A 24 -3.55 -36.58 37.50
C PRO A 24 -4.65 -35.66 36.95
N ARG A 25 -5.65 -35.38 37.80
CA ARG A 25 -6.57 -34.25 37.62
C ARG A 25 -5.73 -32.99 37.36
N ARG A 26 -5.67 -32.56 36.10
CA ARG A 26 -5.12 -31.24 35.75
C ARG A 26 -6.19 -30.22 36.08
N SER A 27 -5.95 -29.48 37.17
CA SER A 27 -6.38 -28.10 37.30
C SER A 27 -5.94 -27.37 36.04
N PHE A 28 -6.91 -26.96 35.23
CA PHE A 28 -6.66 -25.98 34.19
C PHE A 28 -6.20 -24.70 34.90
N PRO A 29 -5.01 -24.14 34.59
CA PRO A 29 -4.83 -22.72 34.81
C PRO A 29 -5.79 -22.04 33.84
N GLU A 30 -6.96 -21.69 34.35
CA GLU A 30 -7.87 -20.74 33.73
C GLU A 30 -7.06 -19.46 33.55
N THR A 31 -6.53 -19.25 32.35
CA THR A 31 -6.08 -17.94 31.91
C THR A 31 -7.30 -17.06 31.97
N ALA A 32 -7.49 -16.42 33.12
CA ALA A 32 -8.45 -15.36 33.30
C ALA A 32 -8.18 -14.36 32.18
N ALA A 33 -9.12 -14.27 31.25
CA ALA A 33 -9.19 -13.15 30.35
C ALA A 33 -9.27 -11.92 31.26
N CYS A 34 -8.17 -11.18 31.39
CA CYS A 34 -8.22 -9.85 31.97
C CYS A 34 -9.25 -9.09 31.14
N ALA A 35 -10.42 -8.89 31.72
CA ALA A 35 -11.41 -7.99 31.18
C ALA A 35 -10.67 -6.68 30.91
N PHE A 36 -10.69 -6.23 29.66
CA PHE A 36 -10.28 -4.87 29.34
C PHE A 36 -11.18 -3.96 30.15
N SER A 37 -10.68 -3.52 31.30
CA SER A 37 -11.29 -2.43 32.04
C SER A 37 -11.14 -1.20 31.15
N THR A 38 -12.18 -0.88 30.41
CA THR A 38 -12.38 0.45 29.84
C THR A 38 -12.54 1.40 31.01
N SER A 39 -11.41 1.85 31.57
CA SER A 39 -11.39 3.06 32.37
C SER A 39 -12.05 4.14 31.51
N LYS A 40 -13.24 4.61 31.93
CA LYS A 40 -13.86 5.78 31.30
C LYS A 40 -12.79 6.86 31.24
N ALA A 41 -12.51 7.34 30.04
CA ALA A 41 -11.59 8.45 29.85
C ALA A 41 -12.05 9.56 30.80
N VAL A 42 -11.20 9.92 31.76
CA VAL A 42 -11.39 11.12 32.57
C VAL A 42 -11.56 12.24 31.55
N ARG A 43 -12.75 12.85 31.52
CA ARG A 43 -12.99 14.07 30.74
C ARG A 43 -11.97 15.07 31.27
N GLY A 44 -10.90 15.28 30.50
CA GLY A 44 -10.10 16.49 30.61
C GLY A 44 -11.01 17.70 30.39
N PRO A 45 -10.58 18.90 30.80
CA PRO A 45 -11.40 20.10 30.69
C PRO A 45 -11.94 20.23 29.27
N GLU A 46 -13.23 20.57 29.16
CA GLU A 46 -14.02 20.74 27.92
C GLU A 46 -13.50 21.90 27.05
N TYR A 47 -12.25 21.81 26.62
CA TYR A 47 -11.74 22.57 25.50
C TYR A 47 -11.76 21.65 24.28
N ASP A 48 -12.44 22.09 23.22
CA ASP A 48 -12.54 21.47 21.88
C ASP A 48 -13.76 20.57 21.57
N THR A 49 -14.99 20.99 21.91
CA THR A 49 -16.19 20.45 21.22
C THR A 49 -16.21 20.81 19.74
N GLU A 50 -15.77 22.02 19.35
CA GLU A 50 -15.70 22.44 17.94
C GLU A 50 -14.63 21.71 17.11
N ALA A 51 -13.53 21.27 17.73
CA ALA A 51 -12.54 20.46 17.01
C ALA A 51 -13.04 19.03 16.80
N ALA A 52 -13.99 18.54 17.59
CA ALA A 52 -14.53 17.19 17.40
C ALA A 52 -15.35 17.06 16.09
N ASP A 53 -15.99 18.15 15.66
CA ASP A 53 -16.89 18.15 14.49
C ASP A 53 -16.18 18.32 13.14
N ARG A 54 -14.93 18.80 13.14
CA ARG A 54 -14.16 19.01 11.90
C ARG A 54 -13.56 17.68 11.42
N PRO A 55 -13.59 17.42 10.10
CA PRO A 55 -13.11 16.16 9.58
C PRO A 55 -11.60 15.99 9.82
N ARG A 56 -11.17 14.77 10.12
CA ARG A 56 -9.80 14.49 10.60
C ARG A 56 -8.70 14.89 9.61
N TRP A 57 -9.02 14.94 8.32
CA TRP A 57 -8.07 15.33 7.29
C TRP A 57 -7.79 16.84 7.26
N GLN A 58 -8.68 17.69 7.80
CA GLN A 58 -8.58 19.15 7.75
C GLN A 58 -7.73 19.70 8.90
N GLN A 59 -7.81 19.08 10.07
CA GLN A 59 -7.15 19.53 11.29
C GLN A 59 -5.99 18.64 11.73
N THR A 60 -5.08 19.22 12.49
CA THR A 60 -4.01 18.48 13.19
C THR A 60 -4.31 18.58 14.69
N PRO A 61 -4.29 17.46 15.45
CA PRO A 61 -4.58 17.52 16.88
C PRO A 61 -3.67 18.50 17.62
N ALA A 62 -4.25 19.43 18.40
CA ALA A 62 -3.52 20.52 19.06
C ALA A 62 -2.37 19.99 19.95
N ARG A 63 -2.60 18.88 20.66
CA ARG A 63 -1.59 18.22 21.51
C ARG A 63 -0.36 17.72 20.76
N MET A 64 -0.42 17.58 19.44
CA MET A 64 0.72 17.15 18.60
C MET A 64 1.51 18.33 18.03
N VAL A 65 0.99 19.56 18.15
CA VAL A 65 1.63 20.77 17.64
C VAL A 65 2.62 21.30 18.68
N ALA A 66 3.85 21.56 18.24
CA ALA A 66 4.86 22.18 19.10
C ALA A 66 4.58 23.69 19.21
N PRO A 67 4.75 24.32 20.39
CA PRO A 67 4.45 25.74 20.59
C PRO A 67 5.32 26.66 19.73
N PHE A 68 6.56 26.26 19.46
CA PHE A 68 7.47 26.98 18.56
C PHE A 68 8.29 25.99 17.74
N ARG A 69 8.81 26.48 16.60
CA ARG A 69 9.63 25.69 15.68
C ARG A 69 11.09 25.70 16.15
N THR A 70 11.70 24.52 16.32
CA THR A 70 13.11 24.39 16.74
C THR A 70 14.11 24.46 15.58
N ARG A 71 13.68 24.14 14.35
CA ARG A 71 14.54 24.14 13.16
C ARG A 71 14.44 25.48 12.42
N PRO A 72 15.54 26.00 11.85
CA PRO A 72 15.49 27.15 10.94
C PRO A 72 14.46 26.97 9.82
N LEU A 73 13.96 28.09 9.29
CA LEU A 73 13.09 28.04 8.11
C LEU A 73 13.89 27.47 6.93
N PRO A 74 13.27 26.61 6.11
CA PRO A 74 13.98 26.06 4.97
C PRO A 74 14.19 27.17 3.94
N GLU A 75 15.40 27.25 3.39
CA GLU A 75 15.69 28.11 2.25
C GLU A 75 15.02 27.52 1.01
N GLY A 76 14.16 28.30 0.36
CA GLY A 76 13.46 27.90 -0.87
C GLY A 76 11.98 28.29 -0.89
N PRO A 77 11.30 28.07 -2.03
CA PRO A 77 9.90 28.41 -2.19
C PRO A 77 9.01 27.55 -1.31
N GLN A 78 7.93 28.15 -0.82
CA GLN A 78 6.95 27.44 -0.02
C GLN A 78 6.14 26.47 -0.90
N PHE A 79 6.13 25.19 -0.53
CA PHE A 79 5.30 24.19 -1.20
C PHE A 79 3.85 24.28 -0.72
N LYS A 80 2.94 24.78 -1.57
CA LYS A 80 1.52 24.88 -1.28
C LYS A 80 0.83 23.54 -1.53
N VAL A 81 0.05 23.09 -0.55
CA VAL A 81 -0.71 21.83 -0.60
C VAL A 81 -2.19 22.13 -0.85
N ASN A 82 -2.91 21.20 -1.49
CA ASN A 82 -4.34 21.33 -1.71
C ASN A 82 -5.15 21.16 -0.42
N GLU A 83 -6.11 22.05 -0.20
CA GLU A 83 -7.08 22.01 0.89
C GLU A 83 -8.53 21.95 0.39
N ASP A 84 -8.76 22.19 -0.92
CA ASP A 84 -10.09 22.25 -1.49
C ASP A 84 -10.62 20.84 -1.80
N PRO A 85 -11.78 20.42 -1.24
CA PRO A 85 -12.37 19.10 -1.52
C PRO A 85 -12.90 18.99 -2.96
N ARG A 86 -13.34 20.09 -3.57
CA ARG A 86 -13.87 20.10 -4.94
C ARG A 86 -12.81 19.68 -5.97
N LYS A 87 -11.58 20.21 -5.85
CA LYS A 87 -10.45 19.80 -6.70
C LYS A 87 -10.14 18.32 -6.57
N LEU A 88 -10.38 17.77 -5.38
CA LEU A 88 -10.17 16.35 -5.13
C LEU A 88 -11.26 15.50 -5.80
N ASP A 89 -12.51 15.91 -5.68
CA ASP A 89 -13.64 15.25 -6.33
C ASP A 89 -13.49 15.24 -7.86
N ASP A 90 -13.05 16.36 -8.45
CA ASP A 90 -12.78 16.46 -9.90
C ASP A 90 -11.75 15.43 -10.39
N VAL A 91 -10.71 15.16 -9.59
CA VAL A 91 -9.68 14.16 -9.93
C VAL A 91 -10.25 12.74 -9.83
N TYR A 92 -11.07 12.46 -8.81
CA TYR A 92 -11.74 11.16 -8.68
C TYR A 92 -12.74 10.91 -9.82
N VAL A 93 -13.49 11.92 -10.25
CA VAL A 93 -14.37 11.84 -11.42
C VAL A 93 -13.55 11.60 -12.68
N ARG A 94 -12.44 12.31 -12.87
CA ARG A 94 -11.56 12.10 -14.04
C ARG A 94 -10.95 10.70 -14.08
N MET A 95 -10.58 10.15 -12.93
CA MET A 95 -9.95 8.83 -12.82
C MET A 95 -10.97 7.70 -12.96
N LEU A 96 -12.05 7.73 -12.18
CA LEU A 96 -12.99 6.62 -12.06
C LEU A 96 -14.17 6.72 -13.04
N GLY A 97 -14.44 7.91 -13.59
CA GLY A 97 -15.57 8.19 -14.48
C GLY A 97 -16.72 8.87 -13.75
N GLU A 98 -17.90 8.81 -14.35
CA GLU A 98 -19.13 9.38 -13.79
C GLU A 98 -19.43 8.80 -12.39
N ASN A 99 -19.76 9.67 -11.43
CA ASN A 99 -19.94 9.34 -10.01
C ASN A 99 -18.68 8.78 -9.30
N GLY A 100 -17.49 9.00 -9.86
CA GLY A 100 -16.22 8.61 -9.24
C GLY A 100 -15.99 9.21 -7.84
N ASP A 101 -16.53 10.41 -7.60
CA ASP A 101 -16.52 11.12 -6.32
C ASP A 101 -17.29 10.40 -5.21
N LYS A 102 -18.33 9.63 -5.57
CA LYS A 102 -19.19 8.89 -4.63
C LYS A 102 -18.70 7.48 -4.33
N VAL A 103 -17.68 7.01 -5.06
CA VAL A 103 -17.13 5.67 -4.87
C VAL A 103 -16.52 5.54 -3.48
N LEU A 104 -15.80 6.57 -3.02
CA LEU A 104 -15.14 6.57 -1.72
C LEU A 104 -15.74 7.61 -0.78
N THR A 105 -15.76 7.30 0.52
CA THR A 105 -16.13 8.30 1.54
C THR A 105 -15.16 9.48 1.56
N GLY A 106 -15.63 10.66 1.96
CA GLY A 106 -14.85 11.90 1.97
C GLY A 106 -13.52 11.77 2.74
N GLU A 107 -13.55 11.11 3.90
CA GLU A 107 -12.33 10.90 4.70
C GLU A 107 -11.33 9.96 4.03
N VAL A 108 -11.82 8.87 3.41
CA VAL A 108 -10.96 7.87 2.76
C VAL A 108 -10.34 8.43 1.48
N LYS A 109 -11.04 9.32 0.76
CA LYS A 109 -10.47 10.08 -0.37
C LYS A 109 -9.22 10.85 0.06
N TRP A 110 -9.29 11.59 1.17
CA TRP A 110 -8.14 12.31 1.69
C TRP A 110 -7.06 11.39 2.26
N LEU A 111 -7.45 10.29 2.92
CA LEU A 111 -6.53 9.30 3.46
C LEU A 111 -5.68 8.68 2.36
N ALA A 112 -6.29 8.30 1.22
CA ALA A 112 -5.61 7.66 0.10
C ALA A 112 -4.59 8.57 -0.61
N ILE A 113 -4.80 9.88 -0.56
CA ILE A 113 -4.01 10.88 -1.30
C ILE A 113 -2.97 11.60 -0.42
N THR A 114 -3.08 11.44 0.90
CA THR A 114 -2.11 12.01 1.85
C THR A 114 -0.93 11.06 2.04
N HIS A 115 0.26 11.53 1.69
CA HIS A 115 1.51 10.79 1.86
C HIS A 115 2.12 11.01 3.25
N LYS A 116 2.84 10.02 3.79
CA LYS A 116 3.46 10.05 5.13
C LYS A 116 4.35 11.27 5.41
N SER A 117 4.96 11.86 4.38
CA SER A 117 5.78 13.07 4.52
C SER A 117 4.98 14.31 4.94
N PHE A 118 3.67 14.32 4.68
CA PHE A 118 2.80 15.46 4.99
C PHE A 118 2.56 15.55 6.50
N ASP A 119 2.73 16.76 7.07
CA ASP A 119 2.54 17.05 8.50
C ASP A 119 3.17 15.99 9.43
N HIS A 120 4.35 15.47 9.04
CA HIS A 120 5.05 14.40 9.76
C HIS A 120 4.22 13.14 10.05
N GLY A 121 3.19 12.86 9.24
CA GLY A 121 2.29 11.73 9.44
C GLY A 121 1.38 11.89 10.66
N ARG A 122 1.18 13.11 11.18
CA ARG A 122 0.22 13.38 12.27
C ARG A 122 -1.22 13.17 11.84
N ARG A 123 -1.52 13.40 10.56
CA ARG A 123 -2.78 13.04 9.92
C ARG A 123 -2.68 11.66 9.31
N GLY A 124 -3.83 11.02 9.05
CA GLY A 124 -3.87 9.72 8.39
C GLY A 124 -3.17 9.76 7.02
N PHE A 125 -2.39 8.73 6.72
CA PHE A 125 -1.61 8.61 5.49
C PHE A 125 -1.80 7.25 4.83
N ASN A 126 -1.39 7.16 3.58
CA ASN A 126 -1.84 6.14 2.64
C ASN A 126 -1.03 4.82 2.63
N ASP A 127 0.04 4.67 3.40
CA ASP A 127 0.96 3.50 3.32
C ASP A 127 0.24 2.14 3.40
N ARG A 128 -0.71 1.96 4.31
CA ARG A 128 -1.42 0.67 4.48
C ARG A 128 -2.35 0.36 3.32
N LEU A 129 -3.05 1.38 2.81
CA LEU A 129 -3.88 1.24 1.62
C LEU A 129 -3.02 0.93 0.40
N ALA A 130 -1.89 1.64 0.26
CA ALA A 130 -0.95 1.42 -0.83
C ALA A 130 -0.35 0.01 -0.79
N PHE A 131 -0.06 -0.52 0.39
CA PHE A 131 0.43 -1.89 0.55
C PHE A 131 -0.58 -2.91 -0.03
N LEU A 132 -1.86 -2.79 0.32
CA LEU A 132 -2.90 -3.67 -0.20
C LEU A 132 -3.08 -3.49 -1.71
N GLY A 133 -3.23 -2.25 -2.16
CA GLY A 133 -3.41 -1.94 -3.58
C GLY A 133 -2.26 -2.41 -4.44
N ARG A 134 -1.01 -2.30 -3.97
CA ARG A 134 0.18 -2.84 -4.67
C ARG A 134 0.05 -4.34 -4.91
N ARG A 135 -0.51 -5.11 -3.97
CA ARG A 135 -0.73 -6.56 -4.14
C ARG A 135 -1.81 -6.85 -5.18
N ILE A 136 -2.90 -6.09 -5.17
CA ILE A 136 -3.99 -6.22 -6.16
C ILE A 136 -3.49 -5.90 -7.55
N VAL A 137 -2.82 -4.75 -7.73
CA VAL A 137 -2.27 -4.34 -9.03
C VAL A 137 -1.21 -5.33 -9.52
N SER A 138 -0.33 -5.78 -8.62
CA SER A 138 0.64 -6.84 -8.90
C SER A 138 -0.02 -8.11 -9.43
N LEU A 139 -1.09 -8.58 -8.79
CA LEU A 139 -1.81 -9.79 -9.21
C LEU A 139 -2.49 -9.59 -10.55
N GLN A 140 -3.22 -8.49 -10.76
CA GLN A 140 -3.88 -8.21 -12.03
C GLN A 140 -2.88 -8.06 -13.17
N THR A 141 -1.69 -7.51 -12.91
CA THR A 141 -0.60 -7.46 -13.89
C THR A 141 -0.10 -8.85 -14.26
N SER A 142 0.09 -9.73 -13.27
CA SER A 142 0.46 -11.13 -13.53
C SER A 142 -0.59 -11.85 -14.38
N LEU A 143 -1.88 -11.66 -14.09
CA LEU A 143 -2.97 -12.20 -14.90
C LEU A 143 -2.98 -11.62 -16.32
N ALA A 144 -2.71 -10.33 -16.48
CA ALA A 144 -2.61 -9.67 -17.78
C ALA A 144 -1.47 -10.24 -18.63
N LEU A 145 -0.30 -10.46 -18.03
CA LEU A 145 0.86 -11.05 -18.69
C LEU A 145 0.61 -12.51 -19.10
N LEU A 146 -0.07 -13.29 -18.26
CA LEU A 146 -0.46 -14.66 -18.59
C LEU A 146 -1.41 -14.75 -19.79
N ASN A 147 -2.30 -13.77 -19.94
CA ASN A 147 -3.24 -13.71 -21.06
C ASN A 147 -2.69 -12.97 -22.29
N ALA A 148 -1.51 -12.37 -22.20
CA ALA A 148 -0.86 -11.71 -23.32
C ALA A 148 -0.33 -12.76 -24.33
N LEU A 149 -0.11 -12.32 -25.57
CA LEU A 149 0.43 -13.18 -26.62
C LEU A 149 1.75 -13.83 -26.17
N PRO A 150 1.94 -15.14 -26.40
CA PRO A 150 3.14 -15.84 -25.95
C PRO A 150 4.41 -15.22 -26.57
N LEU A 151 5.37 -14.85 -25.73
CA LEU A 151 6.71 -14.52 -26.21
C LEU A 151 7.39 -15.77 -26.77
N PRO A 152 8.21 -15.62 -27.83
CA PRO A 152 8.97 -16.74 -28.37
C PRO A 152 9.97 -17.24 -27.32
N THR A 153 9.73 -18.45 -26.80
CA THR A 153 10.64 -19.09 -25.85
C THR A 153 11.94 -19.44 -26.56
N ARG A 154 13.06 -18.89 -26.08
CA ARG A 154 14.38 -19.29 -26.56
C ARG A 154 14.67 -20.73 -26.08
N PRO A 155 15.20 -21.61 -26.94
CA PRO A 155 15.67 -22.92 -26.51
C PRO A 155 16.71 -22.74 -25.40
N LEU A 156 16.63 -23.54 -24.34
CA LEU A 156 17.70 -23.63 -23.35
C LEU A 156 18.91 -24.29 -24.02
N GLU A 157 19.96 -23.51 -24.22
CA GLU A 157 21.26 -23.99 -24.72
C GLU A 157 21.75 -25.17 -23.86
N GLY A 158 22.06 -26.31 -24.49
CA GLY A 158 22.72 -27.45 -23.84
C GLY A 158 21.81 -28.53 -23.25
N SER A 159 20.51 -28.56 -23.54
CA SER A 159 19.64 -29.67 -23.17
C SER A 159 18.81 -30.16 -24.35
N ASP A 160 18.91 -31.45 -24.71
CA ASP A 160 18.07 -32.11 -25.72
C ASP A 160 16.59 -32.28 -25.28
N ARG A 161 16.17 -31.61 -24.20
CA ARG A 161 14.84 -31.75 -23.63
C ARG A 161 13.86 -30.85 -24.38
N VAL A 162 12.83 -31.47 -24.94
CA VAL A 162 11.69 -30.75 -25.52
C VAL A 162 10.76 -30.30 -24.37
N PRO A 163 10.44 -29.00 -24.24
CA PRO A 163 9.53 -28.53 -23.21
C PRO A 163 8.12 -29.05 -23.46
N PHE A 164 7.43 -29.44 -22.39
CA PHE A 164 6.04 -29.89 -22.44
C PHE A 164 5.13 -28.76 -22.94
N LYS A 165 4.42 -28.99 -24.06
CA LYS A 165 3.52 -28.01 -24.68
C LYS A 165 2.09 -28.28 -24.23
N HIS A 166 1.50 -27.35 -23.49
CA HIS A 166 0.09 -27.39 -23.10
C HIS A 166 -0.51 -25.99 -23.18
N PRO A 167 -1.76 -25.82 -23.65
CA PRO A 167 -2.38 -24.50 -23.83
C PRO A 167 -2.38 -23.66 -22.53
N ALA A 168 -2.63 -24.28 -21.38
CA ALA A 168 -2.60 -23.59 -20.09
C ALA A 168 -1.20 -23.11 -19.64
N LEU A 169 -0.12 -23.61 -20.25
CA LEU A 169 1.26 -23.21 -19.93
C LEU A 169 1.81 -22.17 -20.92
N SER A 170 1.07 -21.87 -21.99
CA SER A 170 1.54 -21.01 -23.09
C SER A 170 1.88 -19.57 -22.65
N GLY A 171 1.17 -19.03 -21.65
CA GLY A 171 1.41 -17.68 -21.13
C GLY A 171 2.44 -17.59 -20.00
N LEU A 172 2.89 -18.72 -19.44
CA LEU A 172 3.86 -18.72 -18.34
C LEU A 172 5.22 -18.05 -18.67
N PRO A 173 5.77 -18.17 -19.90
CA PRO A 173 7.01 -17.48 -20.27
C PRO A 173 6.92 -15.96 -20.15
N ASN A 174 5.73 -15.38 -20.28
CA ASN A 174 5.50 -13.94 -20.14
C ASN A 174 5.53 -13.49 -18.67
N LEU A 175 5.30 -14.42 -17.73
CA LEU A 175 5.28 -14.16 -16.31
C LEU A 175 6.70 -14.22 -15.72
N SER A 176 7.55 -13.27 -16.11
CA SER A 176 8.85 -13.06 -15.46
C SER A 176 8.78 -11.91 -14.45
N SER A 177 9.66 -11.93 -13.43
CA SER A 177 9.75 -10.80 -12.48
C SER A 177 10.11 -9.51 -13.22
N GLU A 178 11.03 -9.59 -14.17
CA GLU A 178 11.46 -8.45 -14.99
C GLU A 178 10.32 -7.88 -15.82
N ALA A 179 9.51 -8.72 -16.48
CA ALA A 179 8.35 -8.26 -17.25
C ALA A 179 7.35 -7.52 -16.36
N LYS A 180 7.11 -8.05 -15.15
CA LYS A 180 6.22 -7.43 -14.17
C LYS A 180 6.77 -6.10 -13.64
N ASP A 181 8.05 -6.05 -13.30
CA ASP A 181 8.70 -4.84 -12.78
C ASP A 181 8.77 -3.75 -13.87
N ASN A 182 8.96 -4.12 -15.14
CA ASN A 182 8.90 -3.22 -16.28
C ASN A 182 7.49 -2.65 -16.53
N VAL A 183 6.44 -3.45 -16.29
CA VAL A 183 5.06 -2.96 -16.37
C VAL A 183 4.74 -2.03 -15.21
N LEU A 184 5.15 -2.40 -14.00
CA LEU A 184 4.88 -1.68 -12.76
C LEU A 184 5.97 -0.67 -12.39
N ASP A 185 6.74 -0.22 -13.38
CA ASP A 185 7.76 0.79 -13.14
C ASP A 185 7.12 2.08 -12.62
N LYS A 186 7.78 2.67 -11.62
CA LYS A 186 7.27 3.84 -10.89
C LYS A 186 7.09 5.05 -11.81
N HIS A 187 7.93 5.22 -12.84
CA HIS A 187 7.81 6.34 -13.77
C HIS A 187 6.59 6.19 -14.66
N ARG A 188 6.31 4.97 -15.13
CA ARG A 188 5.10 4.66 -15.91
C ARG A 188 3.83 4.89 -15.10
N LEU A 189 3.80 4.39 -13.86
CA LEU A 189 2.67 4.59 -12.96
C LEU A 189 2.48 6.05 -12.57
N ALA A 190 3.57 6.79 -12.34
CA ALA A 190 3.53 8.22 -12.09
C ALA A 190 2.98 9.00 -13.29
N SER A 191 3.36 8.62 -14.51
CA SER A 191 2.80 9.22 -15.73
C SER A 191 1.29 9.01 -15.83
N VAL A 192 0.79 7.79 -15.52
CA VAL A 192 -0.65 7.52 -15.47
C VAL A 192 -1.34 8.38 -14.39
N ALA A 193 -0.76 8.47 -13.20
CA ALA A 193 -1.28 9.30 -12.12
C ALA A 193 -1.34 10.80 -12.49
N GLN A 194 -0.32 11.31 -13.19
CA GLN A 194 -0.26 12.68 -13.69
C GLN A 194 -1.34 12.95 -14.75
N ARG A 195 -1.63 11.98 -15.64
CA ARG A 195 -2.72 12.12 -16.62
C ARG A 195 -4.08 12.32 -15.96
N TYR A 196 -4.29 11.70 -14.80
CA TYR A 196 -5.51 11.93 -14.00
C TYR A 196 -5.47 13.25 -13.19
N GLY A 197 -4.30 13.88 -13.04
CA GLY A 197 -4.12 15.14 -12.32
C GLY A 197 -3.87 14.98 -10.81
N LEU A 198 -3.38 13.81 -10.39
CA LEU A 198 -3.06 13.56 -8.98
C LEU A 198 -1.90 14.43 -8.45
N ASP A 199 -1.00 14.87 -9.32
CA ASP A 199 0.14 15.73 -9.01
C ASP A 199 -0.26 17.04 -8.32
N ARG A 200 -1.44 17.58 -8.65
CA ARG A 200 -1.96 18.85 -8.11
C ARG A 200 -2.68 18.72 -6.78
N VAL A 201 -3.13 17.51 -6.43
CA VAL A 201 -4.03 17.26 -5.30
C VAL A 201 -3.36 16.48 -4.18
N ILE A 202 -2.33 15.69 -4.49
CA ILE A 202 -1.58 14.93 -3.49
C ILE A 202 -0.99 15.82 -2.40
N ARG A 203 -1.19 15.39 -1.16
CA ARG A 203 -0.69 16.07 0.02
C ARG A 203 0.61 15.42 0.46
N TRP A 204 1.72 16.08 0.18
CA TRP A 204 3.05 15.60 0.51
C TRP A 204 3.99 16.77 0.81
N LYS A 205 5.21 16.46 1.25
CA LYS A 205 6.25 17.46 1.51
C LYS A 205 7.52 17.05 0.75
N PRO A 206 7.88 17.74 -0.34
CA PRO A 206 9.10 17.43 -1.09
C PRO A 206 10.33 17.73 -0.25
N ARG A 207 11.44 17.04 -0.55
CA ARG A 207 12.74 17.32 0.07
C ARG A 207 13.26 18.69 -0.36
N ARG A 208 13.10 19.04 -1.64
CA ARG A 208 13.41 20.35 -2.24
C ARG A 208 12.23 20.78 -3.10
N ALA A 209 11.66 21.95 -2.81
CA ALA A 209 10.53 22.47 -3.56
C ALA A 209 10.90 22.83 -5.02
N ASP A 210 12.15 23.22 -5.27
CA ASP A 210 12.64 23.56 -6.62
C ASP A 210 12.80 22.34 -7.54
N ASN A 211 13.05 21.16 -6.95
CA ASN A 211 13.27 19.93 -7.70
C ASN A 211 12.38 18.81 -7.15
N LEU A 212 11.15 18.77 -7.67
CA LEU A 212 10.16 17.75 -7.30
C LEU A 212 10.56 16.34 -7.77
N GLN A 213 11.22 16.25 -8.92
CA GLN A 213 11.69 14.98 -9.49
C GLN A 213 12.75 14.33 -8.59
N GLY A 214 13.79 15.09 -8.23
CA GLY A 214 14.81 14.67 -7.27
C GLY A 214 14.27 14.46 -5.85
N SER A 215 13.09 15.00 -5.55
CA SER A 215 12.39 14.77 -4.27
C SER A 215 11.55 13.50 -4.25
N GLY A 216 11.46 12.76 -5.36
CA GLY A 216 10.77 11.47 -5.44
C GLY A 216 9.27 11.56 -5.71
N ILE A 217 8.81 12.57 -6.45
CA ILE A 217 7.39 12.74 -6.79
C ILE A 217 6.76 11.48 -7.42
N ASP A 218 7.52 10.76 -8.25
CA ASP A 218 7.03 9.55 -8.92
C ASP A 218 6.72 8.41 -7.94
N ALA A 219 7.51 8.29 -6.87
CA ALA A 219 7.25 7.32 -5.80
C ALA A 219 6.00 7.70 -4.99
N VAL A 220 5.75 9.01 -4.80
CA VAL A 220 4.56 9.50 -4.12
C VAL A 220 3.31 9.28 -4.98
N LEU A 221 3.39 9.58 -6.28
CA LEU A 221 2.29 9.40 -7.23
C LEU A 221 1.89 7.93 -7.37
N SER A 222 2.87 7.05 -7.59
CA SER A 222 2.62 5.61 -7.70
C SER A 222 2.05 5.01 -6.41
N THR A 223 2.58 5.39 -5.24
CA THR A 223 2.03 5.01 -3.93
C THR A 223 0.57 5.46 -3.75
N SER A 224 0.25 6.70 -4.12
CA SER A 224 -1.13 7.22 -4.05
C SER A 224 -2.08 6.48 -4.99
N LEU A 225 -1.63 6.14 -6.19
CA LEU A 225 -2.41 5.36 -7.14
C LEU A 225 -2.71 3.95 -6.60
N TYR A 226 -1.73 3.29 -5.97
CA TYR A 226 -1.99 2.04 -5.26
C TYR A 226 -2.94 2.22 -4.08
N ALA A 227 -2.81 3.30 -3.31
CA ALA A 227 -3.68 3.55 -2.17
C ALA A 227 -5.15 3.72 -2.56
N ILE A 228 -5.43 4.36 -3.70
CA ILE A 228 -6.79 4.49 -4.23
C ILE A 228 -7.37 3.11 -4.54
N VAL A 229 -6.62 2.22 -5.21
CA VAL A 229 -7.07 0.85 -5.48
C VAL A 229 -7.31 0.07 -4.18
N GLY A 230 -6.40 0.22 -3.19
CA GLY A 230 -6.55 -0.41 -1.89
C GLY A 230 -7.77 0.08 -1.11
N ALA A 231 -8.09 1.38 -1.19
CA ALA A 231 -9.29 1.94 -0.59
C ALA A 231 -10.56 1.39 -1.23
N ILE A 232 -10.61 1.33 -2.57
CA ILE A 232 -11.74 0.79 -3.31
C ILE A 232 -11.96 -0.69 -2.95
N ALA A 233 -10.88 -1.46 -2.82
CA ALA A 233 -10.97 -2.87 -2.45
C ALA A 233 -11.61 -3.09 -1.07
N LEU A 234 -11.38 -2.19 -0.11
CA LEU A 234 -11.93 -2.28 1.23
C LEU A 234 -13.36 -1.74 1.33
N GLU A 235 -13.72 -0.68 0.60
CA GLU A 235 -15.07 -0.09 0.66
C GLU A 235 -16.07 -0.78 -0.30
N ARG A 236 -15.62 -1.21 -1.49
CA ARG A 236 -16.48 -1.72 -2.56
C ARG A 236 -16.20 -3.17 -2.94
N GLY A 237 -15.16 -3.77 -2.36
CA GLY A 237 -14.79 -5.17 -2.59
C GLY A 237 -13.77 -5.37 -3.72
N GLY A 238 -13.25 -6.59 -3.80
CA GLY A 238 -12.16 -6.95 -4.72
C GLY A 238 -12.54 -6.89 -6.20
N GLU A 239 -13.79 -7.18 -6.54
CA GLU A 239 -14.28 -7.15 -7.93
C GLU A 239 -14.21 -5.73 -8.52
N ALA A 240 -14.76 -4.75 -7.80
CA ALA A 240 -14.70 -3.35 -8.19
C ALA A 240 -13.25 -2.86 -8.32
N ALA A 241 -12.38 -3.23 -7.38
CA ALA A 241 -10.96 -2.88 -7.43
C ALA A 241 -10.23 -3.53 -8.62
N ASN A 242 -10.57 -4.77 -8.97
CA ASN A 242 -10.01 -5.46 -10.13
C ASN A 242 -10.41 -4.79 -11.44
N LYS A 243 -11.70 -4.43 -11.58
CA LYS A 243 -12.19 -3.68 -12.74
C LYS A 243 -11.47 -2.35 -12.90
N VAL A 244 -11.43 -1.54 -11.82
CA VAL A 244 -10.72 -0.24 -11.82
C VAL A 244 -9.24 -0.41 -12.17
N THR A 245 -8.58 -1.45 -11.66
CA THR A 245 -7.18 -1.73 -11.97
C THR A 245 -6.96 -2.03 -13.46
N ARG A 246 -7.84 -2.84 -14.07
CA ARG A 246 -7.74 -3.16 -15.49
C ARG A 246 -7.97 -1.90 -16.34
N ASP A 247 -9.09 -1.21 -16.11
CA ASP A 247 -9.56 -0.12 -16.97
C ASP A 247 -8.73 1.16 -16.80
N LYS A 248 -8.32 1.47 -15.57
CA LYS A 248 -7.70 2.77 -15.24
C LYS A 248 -6.20 2.70 -15.01
N ILE A 249 -5.61 1.50 -14.94
CA ILE A 249 -4.15 1.34 -14.77
C ILE A 249 -3.58 0.54 -15.93
N LEU A 250 -4.06 -0.69 -16.15
CA LEU A 250 -3.44 -1.60 -17.13
C LEU A 250 -3.75 -1.22 -18.58
N VAL A 251 -4.96 -0.75 -18.89
CA VAL A 251 -5.32 -0.24 -20.22
C VAL A 251 -4.45 0.96 -20.64
N PRO A 252 -4.28 2.01 -19.80
CA PRO A 252 -3.33 3.10 -20.09
C PRO A 252 -1.87 2.65 -20.25
N LEU A 253 -1.50 1.50 -19.70
CA LEU A 253 -0.16 0.91 -19.84
C LEU A 253 -0.01 0.02 -21.08
N GLY A 254 -1.07 -0.17 -21.87
CA GLY A 254 -1.05 -0.87 -23.16
C GLY A 254 -1.67 -2.28 -23.15
N PHE A 255 -2.33 -2.70 -22.06
CA PHE A 255 -3.03 -3.98 -22.02
C PHE A 255 -4.46 -3.84 -22.53
N THR A 256 -4.86 -4.71 -23.45
CA THR A 256 -6.24 -4.77 -23.94
C THR A 256 -6.96 -5.96 -23.32
N TRP A 257 -8.18 -5.75 -22.85
CA TRP A 257 -9.05 -6.81 -22.32
C TRP A 257 -10.23 -6.97 -23.28
N LEU A 258 -10.53 -8.21 -23.68
CA LEU A 258 -11.60 -8.55 -24.62
C LEU A 258 -13.01 -8.49 -23.99
N SER A 259 -13.15 -7.94 -22.80
CA SER A 259 -14.34 -8.12 -21.96
C SER A 259 -15.47 -7.09 -22.12
N ASP A 260 -15.39 -6.16 -23.08
CA ASP A 260 -16.44 -5.14 -23.28
C ASP A 260 -17.31 -5.38 -24.54
N ALA A 261 -17.28 -6.59 -25.09
CA ALA A 261 -18.19 -7.02 -26.16
C ALA A 261 -19.34 -7.87 -25.59
N SER A 262 -20.25 -7.25 -24.84
CA SER A 262 -21.58 -7.79 -24.50
C SER A 262 -22.51 -6.65 -24.10
#